data_AF-A0A9D6RAR1-F1
#
_entry.id   AF-A0A9D6RAR1-F1
#
_cell.length_a   1.000
_cell.length_b   1.000
_cell.length_c   1.000
_cell.angle_alpha   90.00
_cell.angle_beta   90.00
_cell.angle_gamma   90.00
#
_symmetry.space_group_name_H-M   'P 1'
#
loop_
_entity.id
_entity.type
_entity.pdbx_description
1 polymer ?
#
loop_
_entity_poly.entity_id
_entity_poly.type
_entity_poly.pdbx_seq_one_letter_code
_entity_poly.pdbx_strand_id
1 'polypeptide(L)'
;MPRLAFLILVIGLFAGSFQSAIAAEADHLRLYTTHGEFGNVKDDLMMAITGRGLVVDHNSYIGAMLDRTGKDLGTTKPVFGQAESLQFCSATVSRRMMEADPANIVFCPYIIVLYTLPQNPKTVYVGYRRPQPVGSEASKASLKEVEALLDGIIREALNIK
;
A
#
# COMPACT_ATOMS: atom_id res chain seq x y z
N MET A 1 0.73 -26.43 -69.94
CA MET A 1 -0.40 -25.48 -70.11
C MET A 1 -0.83 -25.00 -68.74
N PRO A 2 -1.13 -23.70 -68.61
CA PRO A 2 -0.86 -22.89 -67.41
C PRO A 2 -2.07 -22.84 -66.47
N ARG A 3 -1.87 -22.39 -65.21
CA ARG A 3 -2.51 -21.17 -64.67
C ARG A 3 -2.32 -21.03 -63.14
N LEU A 4 -1.80 -19.85 -62.80
CA LEU A 4 -2.17 -18.98 -61.66
C LEU A 4 -2.10 -19.59 -60.26
N ALA A 5 -1.09 -19.27 -59.45
CA ALA A 5 -1.01 -18.01 -58.69
C ALA A 5 -2.21 -17.81 -57.75
N PHE A 6 -2.02 -18.10 -56.47
CA PHE A 6 -2.64 -17.33 -55.40
C PHE A 6 -1.74 -17.35 -54.17
N LEU A 7 -0.95 -16.27 -54.02
CA LEU A 7 -0.35 -15.88 -52.75
C LEU A 7 -1.51 -15.63 -51.77
N ILE A 8 -1.61 -16.41 -50.70
CA ILE A 8 -2.38 -16.02 -49.51
C ILE A 8 -1.38 -15.66 -48.43
N LEU A 9 -1.20 -14.36 -48.27
CA LEU A 9 -0.50 -13.69 -47.19
C LEU A 9 -1.23 -13.99 -45.87
N VAL A 10 -0.66 -14.87 -45.04
CA VAL A 10 -1.14 -15.10 -43.67
C VAL A 10 -0.73 -13.89 -42.81
N ILE A 11 -1.64 -12.92 -42.68
CA ILE A 11 -1.50 -11.80 -41.75
C ILE A 11 -1.72 -12.36 -40.33
N GLY A 12 -0.63 -12.44 -39.56
CA GLY A 12 -0.64 -12.88 -38.17
C GLY A 12 -1.45 -11.93 -37.29
N LEU A 13 -2.55 -12.44 -36.75
CA LEU A 13 -3.38 -11.76 -35.76
C LEU A 13 -2.72 -11.92 -34.38
N PHE A 14 -1.71 -11.10 -34.08
CA PHE A 14 -1.18 -10.96 -32.71
C PHE A 14 -2.17 -10.11 -31.89
N ALA A 15 -3.25 -10.73 -31.43
CA ALA A 15 -4.12 -10.16 -30.41
C ALA A 15 -3.38 -10.20 -29.07
N GLY A 16 -2.60 -9.16 -28.78
CA GLY A 16 -2.00 -8.95 -27.47
C GLY A 16 -3.09 -8.69 -26.45
N SER A 17 -3.48 -9.73 -25.70
CA SER A 17 -4.33 -9.61 -24.53
C SER A 17 -3.59 -8.79 -23.48
N PHE A 18 -3.95 -7.51 -23.32
CA PHE A 18 -3.64 -6.75 -22.12
C PHE A 18 -4.44 -7.34 -20.96
N GLN A 19 -3.89 -8.35 -20.29
CA GLN A 19 -4.41 -8.79 -19.01
C GLN A 19 -3.98 -7.78 -17.94
N SER A 20 -4.86 -6.84 -17.65
CA SER A 20 -4.85 -6.12 -16.38
C SER A 20 -4.99 -7.15 -15.27
N ALA A 21 -3.89 -7.46 -14.59
CA ALA A 21 -3.93 -8.29 -13.39
C ALA A 21 -4.68 -7.50 -12.31
N ILE A 22 -5.97 -7.77 -12.15
CA ILE A 22 -6.70 -7.41 -10.94
C ILE A 22 -6.11 -8.28 -9.84
N ALA A 23 -5.22 -7.69 -9.03
CA ALA A 23 -4.82 -8.31 -7.79
C ALA A 23 -6.09 -8.55 -6.96
N ALA A 24 -6.34 -9.79 -6.56
CA ALA A 24 -7.40 -10.12 -5.62
C ALA A 24 -7.22 -9.24 -4.38
N GLU A 25 -8.23 -8.42 -4.07
CA GLU A 25 -8.19 -7.56 -2.89
C GLU A 25 -8.17 -8.47 -1.65
N ALA A 26 -7.03 -8.53 -0.99
CA ALA A 26 -6.86 -9.35 0.19
C ALA A 26 -7.65 -8.70 1.34
N ASP A 27 -8.62 -9.41 1.91
CA ASP A 27 -9.56 -8.86 2.91
C ASP A 27 -8.88 -8.19 4.14
N HIS A 28 -7.64 -8.54 4.42
CA HIS A 28 -6.88 -8.07 5.57
C HIS A 28 -6.00 -6.83 5.32
N LEU A 29 -5.80 -6.40 4.06
CA LEU A 29 -4.97 -5.24 3.73
C LEU A 29 -5.53 -4.46 2.54
N ARG A 30 -5.18 -3.17 2.46
CA ARG A 30 -5.48 -2.34 1.30
C ARG A 30 -4.14 -1.88 0.70
N LEU A 31 -3.98 -2.08 -0.60
CA LEU A 31 -2.76 -1.75 -1.32
C LEU A 31 -3.08 -0.89 -2.54
N TYR A 32 -2.33 0.20 -2.66
CA TYR A 32 -2.33 1.12 -3.78
C TYR A 32 -0.98 1.06 -4.49
N THR A 33 -0.98 1.43 -5.76
CA THR A 33 0.25 1.59 -6.54
C THR A 33 0.27 2.95 -7.19
N THR A 34 1.44 3.55 -7.26
CA THR A 34 1.70 4.76 -8.03
C THR A 34 3.05 4.65 -8.73
N HIS A 35 3.22 5.39 -9.81
CA HIS A 35 4.51 5.51 -10.49
C HIS A 35 5.21 6.78 -10.02
N GLY A 36 6.44 6.66 -9.52
CA GLY A 36 7.20 7.78 -8.99
C GLY A 36 8.45 7.36 -8.23
N GLU A 37 9.15 8.34 -7.70
CA GLU A 37 10.30 8.12 -6.82
C GLU A 37 9.84 7.87 -5.39
N PHE A 38 10.44 6.88 -4.72
CA PHE A 38 10.08 6.49 -3.36
C PHE A 38 10.08 7.66 -2.37
N GLY A 39 11.11 8.51 -2.42
CA GLY A 39 11.24 9.67 -1.54
C GLY A 39 10.11 10.68 -1.71
N ASN A 40 9.70 10.96 -2.95
CA ASN A 40 8.61 11.91 -3.21
C ASN A 40 7.29 11.38 -2.65
N VAL A 41 6.97 10.10 -2.90
CA VAL A 41 5.74 9.47 -2.38
C VAL A 41 5.74 9.45 -0.85
N LYS A 42 6.90 9.22 -0.23
CA LYS A 42 7.06 9.32 1.23
C LYS A 42 6.76 10.73 1.73
N ASP A 43 7.34 11.74 1.11
CA ASP A 43 7.15 13.13 1.51
C ASP A 43 5.69 13.55 1.34
N ASP A 44 5.03 13.13 0.25
CA ASP A 44 3.60 13.35 0.02
C ASP A 44 2.73 12.69 1.11
N LEU A 45 3.06 11.46 1.52
CA LEU A 45 2.40 10.80 2.65
C LEU A 45 2.61 11.54 3.97
N MET A 46 3.84 11.99 4.25
CA MET A 46 4.14 12.77 5.44
C MET A 46 3.38 14.10 5.44
N MET A 47 3.27 14.77 4.29
CA MET A 47 2.46 15.97 4.13
C MET A 47 0.97 15.71 4.32
N ALA A 48 0.42 14.63 3.77
CA ALA A 48 -0.99 14.28 3.96
C ALA A 48 -1.33 13.94 5.43
N ILE A 49 -0.41 13.29 6.16
CA ILE A 49 -0.55 13.04 7.60
C ILE A 49 -0.51 14.36 8.38
N THR A 50 0.54 15.15 8.19
CA THR A 50 0.78 16.37 8.96
C THR A 50 -0.17 17.52 8.60
N GLY A 51 -0.64 17.58 7.35
CA GLY A 51 -1.66 18.51 6.87
C GLY A 51 -3.01 18.34 7.58
N ARG A 52 -3.27 17.16 8.16
CA ARG A 52 -4.42 16.88 9.02
C ARG A 52 -4.18 17.24 10.49
N GLY A 53 -3.05 17.87 10.82
CA GLY A 53 -2.64 18.19 12.19
C GLY A 53 -2.17 16.96 12.98
N LEU A 54 -1.85 15.85 12.31
CA LEU A 54 -1.34 14.63 12.94
C LEU A 54 0.18 14.65 13.00
N VAL A 55 0.75 13.85 13.90
CA VAL A 55 2.20 13.72 14.06
C VAL A 55 2.63 12.30 13.73
N VAL A 56 3.64 12.17 12.86
CA VAL A 56 4.35 10.91 12.65
C VAL A 56 5.27 10.69 13.86
N ASP A 57 4.97 9.68 14.67
CA ASP A 57 5.70 9.40 15.91
C ASP A 57 6.94 8.54 15.68
N HIS A 58 6.93 7.73 14.62
CA HIS A 58 8.02 6.82 14.29
C HIS A 58 8.05 6.50 12.79
N ASN A 59 9.26 6.34 12.26
CA ASN A 59 9.50 5.81 10.93
C ASN A 59 10.39 4.58 11.04
N SER A 60 9.90 3.43 10.57
CA SER A 60 10.68 2.19 10.54
C SER A 60 11.27 1.94 9.17
N TYR A 61 12.58 1.75 9.10
CA TYR A 61 13.34 1.46 7.88
C TYR A 61 13.41 -0.04 7.60
N ILE A 62 12.28 -0.63 7.19
CA ILE A 62 12.10 -2.07 7.02
C ILE A 62 13.10 -2.66 6.01
N GLY A 63 13.29 -2.04 4.85
CA GLY A 63 14.22 -2.52 3.83
C GLY A 63 15.66 -2.56 4.33
N ALA A 64 16.12 -1.45 4.92
CA ALA A 64 17.46 -1.36 5.51
C ALA A 64 17.67 -2.37 6.66
N MET A 65 16.64 -2.62 7.46
CA MET A 65 16.66 -3.64 8.50
C MET A 65 16.87 -5.03 7.89
N LEU A 66 16.08 -5.40 6.87
CA LEU A 66 16.18 -6.71 6.22
C LEU A 66 17.55 -6.91 5.54
N ASP A 67 18.06 -5.89 4.84
CA ASP A 67 19.38 -5.94 4.19
C ASP A 67 20.51 -6.15 5.21
N ARG A 68 20.40 -5.53 6.39
CA ARG A 68 21.37 -5.69 7.47
C ARG A 68 21.30 -7.10 8.08
N THR A 69 20.09 -7.59 8.37
CA THR A 69 19.91 -8.87 9.08
C THR A 69 20.00 -10.10 8.18
N GLY A 70 19.86 -9.93 6.86
CA GLY A 70 19.89 -11.05 5.92
C GLY A 70 21.17 -11.88 6.03
N LYS A 71 22.32 -11.21 6.19
CA LYS A 71 23.64 -11.85 6.35
C LYS A 71 23.69 -12.77 7.57
N ASP A 72 23.21 -12.30 8.71
CA ASP A 72 23.19 -13.06 9.96
C ASP A 72 22.23 -14.26 9.89
N LEU A 73 21.21 -14.18 9.03
CA LEU A 73 20.23 -15.24 8.79
C LEU A 73 20.60 -16.16 7.61
N GLY A 74 21.75 -15.92 6.94
CA GLY A 74 22.16 -16.69 5.76
C GLY A 74 21.29 -16.47 4.52
N THR A 75 20.53 -15.36 4.46
CA THR A 75 19.69 -15.00 3.32
C THR A 75 20.26 -13.78 2.59
N THR A 76 20.30 -13.84 1.26
CA THR A 76 20.92 -12.80 0.42
C THR A 76 19.98 -12.23 -0.63
N LYS A 77 18.76 -12.77 -0.74
CA LYS A 77 17.78 -12.33 -1.73
C LYS A 77 17.17 -10.99 -1.30
N PRO A 78 17.32 -9.92 -2.10
CA PRO A 78 16.64 -8.66 -1.82
C PRO A 78 15.12 -8.84 -1.92
N VAL A 79 14.40 -8.42 -0.88
CA VAL A 79 12.92 -8.46 -0.85
C VAL A 79 12.34 -7.17 -1.42
N PHE A 80 12.97 -6.03 -1.11
CA PHE A 80 12.52 -4.70 -1.50
C PHE A 80 13.65 -3.92 -2.17
N GLY A 81 13.30 -2.95 -3.00
CA GLY A 81 14.23 -1.90 -3.42
C GLY A 81 14.42 -0.89 -2.29
N GLN A 82 13.30 -0.35 -1.80
CA GLN A 82 13.19 0.45 -0.57
C GLN A 82 11.91 0.04 0.14
N ALA A 83 11.89 0.08 1.47
CA ALA A 83 10.68 -0.23 2.24
C ALA A 83 10.72 0.48 3.60
N GLU A 84 9.66 1.22 3.91
CA GLU A 84 9.50 1.93 5.17
C GLU A 84 8.06 1.84 5.68
N SER A 85 7.85 2.13 6.95
CA SER A 85 6.53 2.30 7.54
C SER A 85 6.45 3.56 8.39
N LEU A 86 5.45 4.38 8.12
CA LEU A 86 5.12 5.58 8.88
C LEU A 86 4.10 5.23 9.94
N GLN A 87 4.46 5.47 11.19
CA GLN A 87 3.61 5.27 12.35
C GLN A 87 3.14 6.63 12.87
N PHE A 88 1.85 6.74 13.14
CA PHE A 88 1.22 7.96 13.62
C PHE A 88 -0.07 7.64 14.38
N CYS A 89 -0.61 8.64 15.06
CA CYS A 89 -1.87 8.51 15.77
C CYS A 89 -2.76 9.74 15.52
N SER A 90 -4.08 9.56 15.65
CA SER A 90 -5.03 10.67 15.78
C SER A 90 -5.66 10.61 17.16
N ALA A 91 -5.37 11.60 18.01
CA ALA A 91 -5.89 11.61 19.39
C ALA A 91 -7.42 11.51 19.43
N THR A 92 -8.11 12.21 18.52
CA THR A 92 -9.57 12.19 18.42
C THR A 92 -10.11 10.84 17.98
N VAL A 93 -9.57 10.26 16.89
CA VAL A 93 -10.04 8.96 16.37
C VAL A 93 -9.69 7.83 17.35
N SER A 94 -8.46 7.82 17.88
CA SER A 94 -8.02 6.84 18.88
C SER A 94 -8.86 6.89 20.15
N ARG A 95 -9.20 8.10 20.65
CA ARG A 95 -10.07 8.23 21.84
C ARG A 95 -11.47 7.66 21.58
N ARG A 96 -12.13 8.05 20.48
CA ARG A 96 -13.46 7.50 20.14
C ARG A 96 -13.44 5.98 20.03
N MET A 97 -12.41 5.45 19.39
CA MET A 97 -12.21 4.01 19.22
C MET A 97 -12.05 3.28 20.56
N MET A 98 -11.25 3.81 21.48
CA MET A 98 -10.99 3.19 22.78
C MET A 98 -12.14 3.41 23.79
N GLU A 99 -12.90 4.50 23.66
CA GLU A 99 -14.12 4.73 24.45
C GLU A 99 -15.27 3.81 24.00
N ALA A 100 -15.32 3.44 22.71
CA ALA A 100 -16.27 2.47 22.19
C ALA A 100 -15.98 1.04 22.68
N ASP A 101 -14.70 0.68 22.79
CA ASP A 101 -14.22 -0.55 23.43
C ASP A 101 -12.73 -0.39 23.82
N PRO A 102 -12.36 -0.48 25.11
CA PRO A 102 -10.95 -0.37 25.52
C PRO A 102 -10.02 -1.40 24.87
N ALA A 103 -10.54 -2.58 24.48
CA ALA A 103 -9.76 -3.59 23.78
C ALA A 103 -9.29 -3.13 22.40
N ASN A 104 -9.93 -2.11 21.81
CA ASN A 104 -9.50 -1.54 20.54
C ASN A 104 -8.14 -0.82 20.61
N ILE A 105 -7.53 -0.67 21.79
CA ILE A 105 -6.16 -0.15 21.91
C ILE A 105 -5.17 -0.86 20.98
N VAL A 106 -5.41 -2.13 20.63
CA VAL A 106 -4.59 -2.93 19.70
C VAL A 106 -4.54 -2.39 18.27
N PHE A 107 -5.45 -1.48 17.89
CA PHE A 107 -5.47 -0.82 16.57
C PHE A 107 -4.74 0.53 16.58
N CYS A 108 -4.15 0.93 17.71
CA CYS A 108 -3.31 2.11 17.85
C CYS A 108 -1.87 1.63 18.19
N PRO A 109 -0.83 2.07 17.46
CA PRO A 109 -0.81 3.16 16.49
C PRO A 109 -1.29 2.77 15.10
N TYR A 110 -1.52 3.79 14.26
CA TYR A 110 -1.86 3.61 12.85
C TYR A 110 -0.58 3.54 12.02
N ILE A 111 -0.58 2.66 11.01
CA ILE A 111 0.60 2.36 10.20
C ILE A 111 0.24 2.41 8.72
N ILE A 112 0.99 3.23 7.97
CA ILE A 112 1.03 3.18 6.50
C ILE A 112 2.42 2.68 6.09
N VAL A 113 2.45 1.65 5.25
CA VAL A 113 3.68 1.14 4.65
C VAL A 113 3.85 1.67 3.25
N LEU A 114 5.09 1.88 2.83
CA LEU A 114 5.45 2.15 1.45
C LEU A 114 6.68 1.35 1.06
N TYR A 115 6.72 0.83 -0.16
CA TYR A 115 7.87 0.07 -0.66
C TYR A 115 7.95 0.05 -2.19
N THR A 116 9.13 -0.30 -2.69
CA THR A 116 9.37 -0.67 -4.10
C THR A 116 9.90 -2.09 -4.16
N LEU A 117 9.75 -2.75 -5.32
CA LEU A 117 10.35 -4.06 -5.56
C LEU A 117 11.63 -3.91 -6.39
N PRO A 118 12.65 -4.77 -6.21
CA PRO A 118 13.91 -4.67 -6.95
C PRO A 118 13.75 -4.60 -8.47
N GLN A 119 12.79 -5.37 -9.00
CA GLN A 119 12.48 -5.41 -10.43
C GLN A 119 11.67 -4.20 -10.94
N ASN A 120 11.00 -3.47 -10.04
CA ASN A 120 10.09 -2.36 -10.35
C ASN A 120 10.41 -1.12 -9.49
N PRO A 121 11.62 -0.53 -9.62
CA PRO A 121 12.06 0.54 -8.70
C PRO A 121 11.25 1.84 -8.82
N LYS A 122 10.54 2.04 -9.95
CA LYS A 122 9.70 3.22 -10.20
C LYS A 122 8.22 3.03 -9.83
N THR A 123 7.86 1.84 -9.35
CA THR A 123 6.51 1.55 -8.86
C THR A 123 6.55 1.53 -7.35
N VAL A 124 5.89 2.51 -6.73
CA VAL A 124 5.75 2.59 -5.28
C VAL A 124 4.42 1.95 -4.90
N TYR A 125 4.51 0.97 -4.00
CA TYR A 125 3.38 0.32 -3.38
C TYR A 125 3.14 1.00 -2.03
N VAL A 126 1.90 1.40 -1.76
CA VAL A 126 1.52 2.07 -0.51
C VAL A 126 0.31 1.36 0.07
N GLY A 127 0.32 1.03 1.36
CA GLY A 127 -0.78 0.27 1.93
C GLY A 127 -0.89 0.35 3.43
N TYR A 128 -1.97 -0.25 3.94
CA TYR A 128 -2.23 -0.38 5.36
C TYR A 128 -2.97 -1.68 5.65
N ARG A 129 -2.91 -2.11 6.91
CA ARG A 129 -3.72 -3.24 7.40
C ARG A 129 -5.15 -2.76 7.65
N ARG A 130 -6.14 -3.43 7.08
CA ARG A 130 -7.55 -3.07 7.27
C ARG A 130 -8.00 -3.40 8.70
N PRO A 131 -8.49 -2.43 9.49
CA PRO A 131 -9.11 -2.69 10.78
C PRO A 131 -10.36 -3.55 10.56
N GLN A 132 -10.41 -4.72 11.21
CA GLN A 132 -11.58 -5.59 11.11
C GLN A 132 -12.72 -5.00 11.95
N PRO A 133 -13.92 -4.78 11.40
CA PRO A 133 -15.04 -4.23 12.15
C PRO A 133 -15.59 -5.29 13.12
N VAL A 134 -15.11 -5.28 14.36
CA VAL A 134 -15.44 -6.26 15.41
C VAL A 134 -16.05 -5.59 16.65
N GLY A 135 -16.58 -6.40 17.57
CA GLY A 135 -17.14 -5.92 18.84
C GLY A 135 -18.55 -5.34 18.72
N SER A 136 -18.85 -4.36 19.57
CA SER A 136 -20.13 -3.64 19.58
C SER A 136 -20.32 -2.82 18.29
N GLU A 137 -21.56 -2.37 18.01
CA GLU A 137 -21.80 -1.49 16.85
C GLU A 137 -21.01 -0.18 16.93
N ALA A 138 -20.82 0.37 18.13
CA ALA A 138 -19.96 1.53 18.34
C ALA A 138 -18.49 1.22 18.01
N SER A 139 -18.00 0.04 18.41
CA SER A 139 -16.65 -0.41 18.08
C SER A 139 -16.47 -0.54 16.57
N LYS A 140 -17.38 -1.25 15.89
CA LYS A 140 -17.38 -1.39 14.42
C LYS A 140 -17.40 -0.04 13.71
N ALA A 141 -18.23 0.91 14.17
CA ALA A 141 -18.28 2.24 13.59
C ALA A 141 -16.95 2.99 13.76
N SER A 142 -16.35 2.93 14.95
CA SER A 142 -15.06 3.57 15.22
C SER A 142 -13.91 2.95 14.40
N LEU A 143 -13.91 1.64 14.17
CA LEU A 143 -12.89 0.96 13.36
C LEU A 143 -13.04 1.30 11.87
N LYS A 144 -14.26 1.56 11.40
CA LYS A 144 -14.50 2.11 10.06
C LYS A 144 -13.98 3.55 9.94
N GLU A 145 -14.08 4.37 10.99
CA GLU A 145 -13.47 5.71 11.00
C GLU A 145 -11.94 5.63 10.90
N VAL A 146 -11.31 4.65 11.57
CA VAL A 146 -9.86 4.39 11.43
C VAL A 146 -9.51 4.02 9.99
N GLU A 147 -10.26 3.10 9.38
CA GLU A 147 -10.05 2.71 7.99
C GLU A 147 -10.20 3.91 7.03
N ALA A 148 -11.24 4.72 7.23
CA ALA A 148 -11.48 5.91 6.42
C ALA A 148 -10.37 6.96 6.57
N LEU A 149 -9.79 7.12 7.76
CA LEU A 149 -8.63 7.99 7.97
C LEU A 149 -7.42 7.49 7.19
N LEU A 150 -7.08 6.20 7.30
CA LEU A 150 -5.94 5.59 6.61
C LEU A 150 -6.09 5.69 5.08
N ASP A 151 -7.27 5.34 4.58
CA ASP A 151 -7.60 5.39 3.16
C ASP A 151 -7.54 6.83 2.62
N GLY A 152 -8.12 7.78 3.35
CA GLY A 152 -8.16 9.19 2.98
C GLY A 152 -6.76 9.81 2.88
N ILE A 153 -5.84 9.46 3.80
CA ILE A 153 -4.45 9.93 3.75
C ILE A 153 -3.75 9.42 2.49
N ILE A 154 -3.86 8.12 2.18
CA ILE A 154 -3.20 7.56 1.01
C ILE A 154 -3.79 8.12 -0.27
N ARG A 155 -5.12 8.23 -0.37
CA ARG A 155 -5.78 8.81 -1.54
C ARG A 155 -5.36 10.25 -1.79
N GLU A 156 -5.26 11.06 -0.74
CA GLU A 156 -4.78 12.43 -0.82
C GLU A 156 -3.33 12.48 -1.31
N ALA A 157 -2.43 11.73 -0.67
CA ALA A 157 -1.01 11.69 -1.02
C ALA A 157 -0.78 11.21 -2.47
N LEU A 158 -1.60 10.27 -2.94
CA LEU A 158 -1.48 9.69 -4.28
C LEU A 158 -2.35 10.40 -5.32
N ASN A 159 -3.09 11.45 -4.94
CA ASN A 159 -4.06 12.17 -5.78
C ASN A 159 -5.07 11.22 -6.47
N ILE A 160 -5.59 10.26 -5.71
CA ILE A 160 -6.59 9.27 -6.16
C ILE A 160 -7.97 9.76 -5.74
N LYS A 161 -8.89 9.86 -6.71
CA LYS A 161 -10.28 10.27 -6.48
C LYS A 161 -11.13 9.18 -5.83
#